data_AF-A0A550GLA3-F1
#
_entry.id   AF-A0A550GLA3-F1
#
_cell.length_a   1.000
_cell.length_b   1.000
_cell.length_c   1.000
_cell.angle_alpha   90.00
_cell.angle_beta   90.00
_cell.angle_gamma   90.00
#
_symmetry.space_group_name_H-M   'P 1'
#
loop_
_entity.id
_entity.type
_entity.pdbx_description
1 polymer ?
#
loop_
_entity_poly.entity_id
_entity_poly.type
_entity_poly.pdbx_seq_one_letter_code
_entity_poly.pdbx_strand_id
1 'polypeptide(L)'
;HTAAHVLAALLNRGTGALITGNQLSEEKVRFDFNLQKFDKNLLQEYLIKANNLFGTDIPVKSYNLPRDEALKIPGIIKMAAAYPPNLPTLRIVEIEGLDKQADGGTHVKNLKEIGKITLIKTENKGKNNIRIYFKLI
;
A
#
# COMPACT_ATOMS: atom_id res chain seq x y z
N HIS A 1 7.93 3.25 3.86
CA HIS A 1 6.62 3.60 3.27
C HIS A 1 6.30 2.74 2.04
N THR A 2 7.21 2.66 1.06
CA THR A 2 7.01 1.94 -0.21
C THR A 2 6.59 0.47 -0.05
N ALA A 3 7.16 -0.26 0.91
CA ALA A 3 6.74 -1.63 1.21
C ALA A 3 5.24 -1.76 1.53
N ALA A 4 4.68 -0.75 2.20
CA ALA A 4 3.27 -0.70 2.51
C ALA A 4 2.40 -0.43 1.29
N HIS A 5 2.87 0.44 0.39
CA HIS A 5 2.19 0.67 -0.90
C HIS A 5 2.15 -0.61 -1.72
N VAL A 6 3.25 -1.35 -1.81
CA VAL A 6 3.30 -2.65 -2.53
C VAL A 6 2.29 -3.63 -1.95
N LEU A 7 2.29 -3.84 -0.62
CA LEU A 7 1.37 -4.78 0.01
C LEU A 7 -0.10 -4.33 -0.16
N ALA A 8 -0.38 -3.03 0.00
CA ALA A 8 -1.72 -2.48 -0.21
C ALA A 8 -2.19 -2.62 -1.66
N ALA A 9 -1.32 -2.39 -2.64
CA ALA A 9 -1.62 -2.56 -4.05
C ALA A 9 -1.95 -4.01 -4.39
N LEU A 10 -1.16 -4.97 -3.88
CA LEU A 10 -1.40 -6.40 -4.08
C LEU A 10 -2.73 -6.85 -3.47
N LEU A 11 -3.00 -6.46 -2.21
CA LEU A 11 -4.26 -6.77 -1.54
C LEU A 11 -5.46 -6.14 -2.25
N ASN A 12 -5.35 -4.87 -2.65
CA ASN A 12 -6.41 -4.18 -3.36
C ASN A 12 -6.71 -4.82 -4.73
N ARG A 13 -5.68 -5.12 -5.54
CA ARG A 13 -5.85 -5.78 -6.84
C ARG A 13 -6.47 -7.17 -6.73
N GLY A 14 -6.07 -7.94 -5.71
CA GLY A 14 -6.52 -9.32 -5.57
C GLY A 14 -7.84 -9.50 -4.79
N THR A 15 -8.25 -8.53 -3.98
CA THR A 15 -9.44 -8.66 -3.10
C THR A 15 -10.43 -7.50 -3.21
N GLY A 16 -10.06 -6.39 -3.85
CA GLY A 16 -10.82 -5.14 -3.85
C GLY A 16 -10.75 -4.36 -2.53
N ALA A 17 -10.02 -4.85 -1.52
CA ALA A 17 -9.96 -4.21 -0.21
C ALA A 17 -9.35 -2.81 -0.26
N LEU A 18 -9.98 -1.88 0.45
CA LEU A 18 -9.47 -0.54 0.71
C LEU A 18 -8.89 -0.46 2.11
N ILE A 19 -7.95 0.48 2.28
CA ILE A 19 -7.33 0.79 3.56
C ILE A 19 -8.31 1.60 4.40
N THR A 20 -8.66 1.09 5.57
CA THR A 20 -9.55 1.77 6.53
C THR A 20 -8.78 2.55 7.60
N GLY A 21 -7.48 2.28 7.74
CA GLY A 21 -6.59 3.01 8.63
C GLY A 21 -5.14 2.54 8.48
N ASN A 22 -4.19 3.40 8.81
CA ASN A 22 -2.77 3.09 8.71
C ASN A 22 -1.97 3.82 9.79
N GLN A 23 -0.78 3.31 10.09
CA GLN A 23 0.24 3.99 10.90
C GLN A 23 1.59 3.38 10.57
N LEU A 24 2.57 4.23 10.29
CA LEU A 24 3.94 3.83 10.01
C LEU A 24 4.82 4.33 11.15
N SER A 25 5.64 3.46 11.72
CA SER A 25 6.76 3.82 12.59
C SER A 25 8.04 3.14 12.09
N GLU A 26 9.17 3.49 12.69
CA GLU A 26 10.47 2.88 12.36
C GLU A 26 10.50 1.38 12.67
N GLU A 27 9.85 0.96 13.76
CA GLU A 27 9.86 -0.44 14.20
C GLU A 27 8.86 -1.33 13.46
N LYS A 28 7.69 -0.78 13.10
CA LYS A 28 6.59 -1.55 12.52
C LYS A 28 5.64 -0.69 11.73
N VAL A 29 4.95 -1.33 10.80
CA VAL A 29 3.88 -0.75 10.01
C VAL A 29 2.57 -1.44 10.35
N ARG A 30 1.51 -0.65 10.48
CA ARG A 30 0.13 -1.09 10.70
C ARG A 30 -0.74 -0.62 9.54
N PHE A 31 -1.47 -1.55 8.93
CA PHE A 31 -2.58 -1.24 8.02
C PHE A 31 -3.83 -2.01 8.41
N ASP A 32 -4.96 -1.34 8.31
CA ASP A 32 -6.29 -1.89 8.51
C ASP A 32 -6.96 -1.97 7.14
N PHE A 33 -7.56 -3.11 6.84
CA PHE A 33 -8.25 -3.38 5.58
C PHE A 33 -9.65 -3.89 5.83
N ASN A 34 -10.60 -3.47 4.98
CA ASN A 34 -11.91 -4.10 4.89
C ASN A 34 -11.82 -5.35 3.99
N LEU A 35 -11.62 -6.51 4.61
CA LEU A 35 -11.52 -7.84 4.00
C LEU A 35 -12.74 -8.68 4.39
N GLN A 36 -13.70 -8.85 3.47
CA GLN A 36 -14.93 -9.60 3.73
C GLN A 36 -14.71 -11.08 4.06
N LYS A 37 -13.64 -11.68 3.50
CA LYS A 37 -13.22 -13.06 3.77
C LYS A 37 -11.73 -13.04 4.09
N PHE A 38 -11.40 -12.86 5.36
CA PHE A 38 -10.02 -12.92 5.80
C PHE A 38 -9.55 -14.37 5.85
N ASP A 39 -8.48 -14.65 5.12
CA ASP A 39 -7.72 -15.88 5.22
C ASP A 39 -6.26 -15.53 5.48
N LYS A 40 -5.71 -16.09 6.57
CA LYS A 40 -4.31 -15.88 6.95
C LYS A 40 -3.35 -16.50 5.93
N ASN A 41 -3.72 -17.60 5.30
CA ASN A 41 -2.91 -18.23 4.25
C ASN A 41 -2.83 -17.33 3.02
N LEU A 42 -3.98 -16.77 2.61
CA LEU A 42 -4.02 -15.79 1.54
C LEU A 42 -3.16 -14.55 1.85
N LEU A 43 -3.18 -14.06 3.09
CA LEU A 43 -2.28 -12.97 3.50
C LEU A 43 -0.80 -13.37 3.38
N GLN A 44 -0.43 -14.60 3.76
CA GLN A 44 0.94 -15.10 3.58
C GLN A 44 1.34 -15.12 2.10
N GLU A 45 0.44 -15.52 1.20
CA GLU A 45 0.72 -15.47 -0.25
C GLU A 45 1.02 -14.04 -0.74
N TYR A 46 0.28 -13.04 -0.27
CA TYR A 46 0.54 -11.65 -0.63
C TYR A 46 1.87 -11.13 -0.07
N LEU A 47 2.26 -11.56 1.13
CA LEU A 47 3.57 -11.24 1.70
C LEU A 47 4.71 -11.88 0.91
N ILE A 48 4.54 -13.14 0.47
CA ILE A 48 5.50 -13.82 -0.41
C ILE A 48 5.60 -13.08 -1.75
N LYS A 49 4.47 -12.73 -2.37
CA LYS A 49 4.44 -11.94 -3.61
C LYS A 49 5.12 -10.59 -3.45
N ALA A 50 4.86 -9.87 -2.36
CA ALA A 50 5.52 -8.60 -2.05
C ALA A 50 7.05 -8.76 -1.93
N ASN A 51 7.51 -9.75 -1.16
CA ASN A 51 8.93 -10.03 -1.00
C ASN A 51 9.62 -10.43 -2.31
N ASN A 52 8.93 -11.16 -3.18
CA ASN A 52 9.46 -11.48 -4.50
C ASN A 52 9.63 -10.22 -5.37
N LEU A 53 8.68 -9.28 -5.31
CA LEU A 53 8.79 -7.99 -6.00
C LEU A 53 9.89 -7.09 -5.44
N PHE A 54 10.18 -7.18 -4.14
CA PHE A 54 11.31 -6.44 -3.56
C PHE A 54 12.66 -6.96 -4.04
N GLY A 55 12.73 -8.17 -4.62
CA GLY A 55 13.95 -8.68 -5.24
C GLY A 55 14.19 -8.21 -6.68
N THR A 56 13.27 -7.45 -7.27
CA THR A 56 13.31 -7.06 -8.69
C THR A 56 13.59 -5.57 -8.88
N ASP A 57 14.15 -5.24 -10.04
CA ASP A 57 14.49 -3.86 -10.41
C ASP A 57 13.26 -3.12 -10.93
N ILE A 58 12.33 -2.80 -10.04
CA ILE A 58 11.11 -2.04 -10.35
C ILE A 58 11.26 -0.60 -9.87
N PRO A 59 11.31 0.38 -10.80
CA PRO A 59 11.41 1.80 -10.44
C PRO A 59 10.19 2.32 -9.67
N VAL A 60 10.48 3.23 -8.75
CA VAL A 60 9.49 4.02 -8.02
C VAL A 60 9.68 5.48 -8.43
N LYS A 61 8.67 6.06 -9.07
CA LYS A 61 8.68 7.42 -9.60
C LYS A 61 7.75 8.28 -8.77
N SER A 62 8.07 9.56 -8.64
CA SER A 62 7.12 10.53 -8.12
C SER A 62 7.09 11.79 -8.96
N TYR A 63 5.89 12.26 -9.26
CA TYR A 63 5.64 13.42 -10.12
C TYR A 63 4.34 14.11 -9.67
N ASN A 64 4.10 15.33 -10.14
CA ASN A 64 2.88 16.07 -9.83
C ASN A 64 1.92 16.00 -11.02
N LEU A 65 0.63 15.89 -10.74
CA LEU A 65 -0.45 16.03 -11.72
C LEU A 65 -1.45 17.08 -11.27
N PRO A 66 -2.13 17.77 -12.20
CA PRO A 66 -3.35 18.51 -11.89
C PRO A 66 -4.34 17.62 -11.15
N ARG A 67 -5.02 18.16 -10.14
CA ARG A 67 -5.94 17.41 -9.28
C ARG A 67 -7.03 16.72 -10.09
N ASP A 68 -7.64 17.42 -11.03
CA ASP A 68 -8.73 16.92 -11.85
C ASP A 68 -8.28 15.78 -12.78
N GLU A 69 -7.04 15.81 -13.27
CA GLU A 69 -6.43 14.72 -14.02
C GLU A 69 -6.10 13.52 -13.12
N ALA A 70 -5.47 13.78 -11.97
CA ALA A 70 -5.12 12.75 -11.00
C ALA A 70 -6.34 11.96 -10.53
N LEU A 71 -7.44 12.65 -10.21
CA LEU A 71 -8.67 12.02 -9.72
C LEU A 71 -9.43 11.22 -10.79
N LYS A 72 -9.10 11.39 -12.08
CA LYS A 72 -9.63 10.53 -13.17
C LYS A 72 -8.92 9.18 -13.23
N ILE A 73 -7.75 9.02 -12.60
CA ILE A 73 -6.99 7.77 -12.60
C ILE A 73 -7.66 6.76 -11.65
N PRO A 74 -8.10 5.58 -12.15
CA PRO A 74 -8.71 4.56 -11.30
C PRO A 74 -7.74 4.07 -10.21
N GLY A 75 -8.23 3.95 -8.97
CA GLY A 75 -7.44 3.43 -7.85
C GLY A 75 -6.34 4.35 -7.33
N ILE A 76 -6.34 5.63 -7.75
CA ILE A 76 -5.38 6.66 -7.30
C ILE A 76 -5.46 6.94 -5.79
N ILE A 77 -6.60 6.62 -5.18
CA ILE A 77 -6.83 6.65 -3.73
C ILE A 77 -7.20 5.23 -3.32
N LYS A 78 -6.46 4.67 -2.35
CA LYS A 78 -6.76 3.35 -1.77
C LYS A 78 -7.30 3.43 -0.34
N MET A 79 -7.44 4.64 0.18
CA MET A 79 -8.07 4.87 1.48
C MET A 79 -9.60 4.85 1.31
N ALA A 80 -10.30 4.14 2.20
CA ALA A 80 -11.75 4.03 2.16
C ALA A 80 -12.46 5.33 2.55
N ALA A 81 -11.84 6.14 3.43
CA ALA A 81 -12.46 7.32 4.02
C ALA A 81 -11.58 8.57 3.99
N ALA A 82 -10.40 8.52 3.36
CA ALA A 82 -9.48 9.65 3.28
C ALA A 82 -9.28 10.08 1.82
N TYR A 83 -9.47 11.36 1.56
CA TYR A 83 -9.22 11.98 0.27
C TYR A 83 -7.96 12.86 0.35
N PRO A 84 -7.23 13.03 -0.76
CA PRO A 84 -6.08 13.91 -0.80
C PRO A 84 -6.50 15.37 -0.52
N PRO A 85 -5.61 16.17 0.09
CA PRO A 85 -5.90 17.56 0.46
C PRO A 85 -6.35 18.37 -0.76
N ASN A 86 -7.15 19.42 -0.54
CA ASN A 86 -7.67 20.26 -1.63
C ASN A 86 -6.57 21.19 -2.20
N LEU A 87 -5.66 20.62 -2.97
CA LEU A 87 -4.57 21.30 -3.64
C LEU A 87 -4.77 21.27 -5.16
N PRO A 88 -4.33 22.31 -5.91
CA PRO A 88 -4.43 22.33 -7.37
C PRO A 88 -3.68 21.17 -8.05
N THR A 89 -2.59 20.73 -7.44
CA THR A 89 -1.78 19.60 -7.91
C THR A 89 -1.64 18.55 -6.83
N LEU A 90 -1.64 17.29 -7.23
CA LEU A 90 -1.39 16.14 -6.36
C LEU A 90 -0.07 15.48 -6.72
N ARG A 91 0.72 15.14 -5.70
CA ARG A 91 1.90 14.30 -5.86
C ARG A 91 1.47 12.85 -6.04
N ILE A 92 1.85 12.26 -7.15
CA ILE A 92 1.64 10.86 -7.48
C ILE A 92 2.91 10.10 -7.23
N VAL A 93 2.79 8.97 -6.55
CA VAL A 93 3.82 7.94 -6.43
C VAL A 93 3.40 6.78 -7.31
N GLU A 94 4.26 6.43 -8.27
CA GLU A 94 4.08 5.31 -9.18
C GLU A 94 5.13 4.24 -8.89
N ILE A 95 4.67 3.03 -8.62
CA ILE A 95 5.51 1.82 -8.65
C ILE A 95 5.25 1.18 -10.01
N GLU A 96 6.24 1.19 -10.88
CA GLU A 96 6.07 0.86 -12.30
C GLU A 96 5.41 -0.51 -12.50
N GLY A 97 4.33 -0.55 -13.30
CA GLY A 97 3.53 -1.77 -13.55
C GLY A 97 2.68 -2.27 -12.38
N LEU A 98 2.89 -1.77 -11.16
CA LEU A 98 2.22 -2.24 -9.94
C LEU A 98 1.20 -1.26 -9.39
N ASP A 99 1.53 0.03 -9.31
CA ASP A 99 0.62 0.94 -8.62
C ASP A 99 0.82 2.41 -8.91
N LYS A 100 -0.27 3.19 -8.76
CA LYS A 100 -0.27 4.66 -8.75
C LYS A 100 -1.13 5.13 -7.59
N GLN A 101 -0.59 5.99 -6.72
CA GLN A 101 -1.32 6.60 -5.62
C GLN A 101 -0.98 8.07 -5.43
N ALA A 102 -1.98 8.87 -5.07
CA ALA A 102 -1.75 10.22 -4.53
C ALA A 102 -1.16 10.09 -3.12
N ASP A 103 0.12 10.46 -2.95
CA ASP A 103 0.84 10.25 -1.70
C ASP A 103 1.93 11.32 -1.48
N GLY A 104 1.89 11.94 -0.30
CA GLY A 104 2.84 12.97 0.12
C GLY A 104 4.05 12.44 0.89
N GLY A 105 4.15 11.13 1.15
CA GLY A 105 5.20 10.54 1.96
C GLY A 105 6.50 10.31 1.19
N THR A 106 7.54 9.92 1.93
CA THR A 106 8.85 9.57 1.37
C THR A 106 8.86 8.14 0.86
N HIS A 107 9.53 7.89 -0.27
CA HIS A 107 9.64 6.58 -0.91
C HIS A 107 11.07 6.36 -1.40
N VAL A 108 11.47 5.09 -1.45
CA VAL A 108 12.71 4.68 -2.13
C VAL A 108 12.55 4.87 -3.64
N LYS A 109 13.65 4.84 -4.40
CA LYS A 109 13.62 5.00 -5.87
C LYS A 109 13.39 3.67 -6.61
N ASN A 110 13.56 2.54 -5.92
CA ASN A 110 13.41 1.21 -6.49
C ASN A 110 12.98 0.18 -5.45
N LEU A 111 12.20 -0.83 -5.85
CA LEU A 111 11.75 -1.88 -4.93
C LEU A 111 12.90 -2.68 -4.30
N LYS A 112 14.05 -2.82 -4.98
CA LYS A 112 15.23 -3.50 -4.44
C LYS A 112 15.87 -2.84 -3.22
N GLU A 113 15.55 -1.57 -2.96
CA GLU A 113 16.01 -0.85 -1.78
C GLU A 113 15.23 -1.19 -0.50
N ILE A 114 14.10 -1.90 -0.62
CA ILE A 114 13.20 -2.18 0.50
C ILE A 114 13.76 -3.27 1.42
N GLY A 115 14.50 -4.26 0.90
CA GLY A 115 14.84 -5.47 1.63
C GLY A 115 13.67 -6.46 1.65
N LYS A 116 13.32 -7.01 2.82
CA LYS A 116 12.16 -7.90 2.97
C LYS A 116 11.20 -7.41 4.04
N ILE A 117 9.97 -7.91 4.01
CA ILE A 117 8.99 -7.74 5.08
C ILE A 117 8.62 -9.08 5.71
N THR A 118 8.27 -9.05 6.99
CA THR A 118 7.67 -10.18 7.70
C THR A 118 6.43 -9.77 8.47
N LEU A 119 5.46 -10.69 8.57
CA LEU A 119 4.26 -10.50 9.37
C LEU A 119 4.63 -10.55 10.86
N ILE A 120 4.18 -9.56 11.62
CA ILE A 120 4.26 -9.59 13.09
C ILE A 120 3.02 -10.28 13.63
N LYS A 121 1.84 -9.73 13.33
CA LYS A 121 0.54 -10.27 13.80
C LYS A 121 -0.62 -9.69 13.00
N THR A 122 -1.79 -10.31 13.16
CA THR A 122 -3.07 -9.80 12.67
C THR A 122 -4.06 -9.68 13.82
N GLU A 123 -4.90 -8.66 13.81
CA GLU A 123 -5.97 -8.44 14.79
C GLU A 123 -7.30 -8.24 14.07
N ASN A 124 -8.35 -8.91 14.53
CA ASN A 124 -9.71 -8.65 14.06
C ASN A 124 -10.27 -7.42 14.80
N LYS A 125 -10.69 -6.40 14.04
CA LYS A 125 -11.22 -5.12 14.54
C LYS A 125 -12.70 -4.92 14.21
N GLY A 126 -13.40 -5.97 13.77
CA GLY A 126 -14.81 -5.95 13.39
C GLY A 126 -15.08 -6.94 12.26
N LYS A 127 -16.36 -7.13 11.92
CA LYS A 127 -16.84 -8.20 11.00
C LYS A 127 -15.94 -8.44 9.78
N ASN A 128 -15.51 -7.35 9.12
CA ASN A 128 -14.64 -7.41 7.94
C ASN A 128 -13.34 -6.61 8.11
N ASN A 129 -13.06 -6.02 9.29
CA ASN A 129 -11.93 -5.10 9.44
C ASN A 129 -10.75 -5.84 10.06
N ILE A 130 -9.70 -6.07 9.28
CA ILE A 130 -8.50 -6.77 9.74
C ILE A 130 -7.34 -5.81 9.79
N ARG A 131 -6.69 -5.78 10.95
CA ARG A 131 -5.47 -5.04 11.18
C ARG A 131 -4.28 -5.97 11.00
N ILE A 132 -3.34 -5.54 10.17
CA ILE A 132 -2.12 -6.26 9.83
C ILE A 132 -0.93 -5.45 10.32
N TYR A 133 -0.06 -6.09 11.08
CA TYR A 133 1.23 -5.53 11.48
C TYR A 133 2.35 -6.29 10.78
N PHE A 134 3.27 -5.55 10.16
CA PHE A 134 4.47 -6.11 9.55
C PHE A 134 5.66 -5.18 9.80
N LYS A 135 6.87 -5.68 9.58
CA LYS A 135 8.11 -4.89 9.67
C LYS A 135 9.08 -5.27 8.56
N LEU A 136 10.06 -4.40 8.33
CA LEU A 136 11.21 -4.69 7.48
C LEU A 136 12.17 -5.64 8.22
N ILE A 137 12.87 -6.49 7.45
CA ILE A 137 13.94 -7.40 7.91
C ILE A 137 15.09 -7.42 6.89
#